data_AF-A0A8I2YM56-F1
#
_entry.id   AF-A0A8I2YM56-F1
#
_cell.length_a   1.000
_cell.length_b   1.000
_cell.length_c   1.000
_cell.angle_alpha   90.00
_cell.angle_beta   90.00
_cell.angle_gamma   90.00
#
_symmetry.space_group_name_H-M   'P 1'
#
loop_
_entity.id
_entity.type
_entity.pdbx_description
1 polymer ?
#
loop_
_entity_poly.entity_id
_entity_poly.type
_entity_poly.pdbx_seq_one_letter_code
_entity_poly.pdbx_strand_id
1 'polypeptide(L)'
;MKSLPPIFLCLAVLFRLVPSLSPAYLPCQLQKPTGESALAGCPEGTLYVSSTDPTADFSSVQEAINILPDTGRAVILIGKGQYFEMVNVTRCAPLVLLGQLDPTTAFIHAGNASQRNLVHIWNNLYVKDGMTDEETATLTVRTSHGRNVDFKAYNIDFENRAANYSISQALVTAITRANASFYGCTFASWQDTWYTGHGGNTYVVDSIIYGQTDYLFGSGTA
;
A
#
# COMPACT_ATOMS: atom_id res chain seq x y z
N MET A 1 33.10 -6.93 -61.11
CA MET A 1 32.62 -7.29 -59.76
C MET A 1 32.57 -6.01 -58.93
N LYS A 2 31.37 -5.42 -58.75
CA LYS A 2 31.16 -4.24 -57.89
C LYS A 2 30.38 -4.72 -56.67
N SER A 3 30.97 -4.59 -55.48
CA SER A 3 30.39 -5.01 -54.21
C SER A 3 29.30 -4.03 -53.76
N LEU A 4 28.12 -4.55 -53.40
CA LEU A 4 27.06 -3.78 -52.71
C LEU A 4 27.45 -3.51 -51.24
N PRO A 5 27.01 -2.40 -50.64
CA PRO A 5 27.24 -2.13 -49.22
C PRO A 5 26.23 -2.89 -48.33
N PRO A 6 26.57 -3.16 -47.06
CA PRO A 6 25.69 -3.89 -46.16
C PRO A 6 24.56 -2.97 -45.68
N ILE A 7 23.32 -3.45 -45.80
CA ILE A 7 22.13 -2.83 -45.21
C ILE A 7 22.15 -3.16 -43.72
N PHE A 8 22.44 -2.15 -42.89
CA PHE A 8 22.28 -2.27 -41.43
C PHE A 8 20.79 -2.22 -41.10
N LEU A 9 20.20 -3.38 -40.80
CA LEU A 9 18.87 -3.49 -40.25
C LEU A 9 18.92 -3.07 -38.77
N CYS A 10 18.60 -1.81 -38.47
CA CYS A 10 18.41 -1.35 -37.11
C CYS A 10 17.18 -2.03 -36.51
N LEU A 11 17.39 -3.08 -35.70
CA LEU A 11 16.34 -3.65 -34.87
C LEU A 11 15.99 -2.60 -33.80
N ALA A 12 14.87 -1.89 -33.98
CA ALA A 12 14.30 -1.07 -32.93
C ALA A 12 13.83 -2.01 -31.80
N VAL A 13 14.65 -2.12 -30.76
CA VAL A 13 14.25 -2.77 -29.51
C VAL A 13 13.20 -1.87 -28.88
N LEU A 14 11.92 -2.20 -29.11
CA LEU A 14 10.81 -1.65 -28.35
C LEU A 14 10.99 -2.11 -26.90
N PHE A 15 11.65 -1.27 -26.09
CA PHE A 15 11.58 -1.38 -24.64
C PHE A 15 10.11 -1.26 -24.26
N ARG A 16 9.47 -2.38 -23.95
CA ARG A 16 8.20 -2.35 -23.23
C ARG A 16 8.52 -1.81 -21.85
N LEU A 17 8.33 -0.51 -21.65
CA LEU A 17 8.17 0.06 -20.32
C LEU A 17 7.03 -0.71 -19.68
N VAL A 18 7.35 -1.57 -18.71
CA VAL A 18 6.33 -2.17 -17.85
C VAL A 18 5.84 -1.02 -17.00
N PRO A 19 4.60 -0.53 -17.18
CA PRO A 19 4.09 0.51 -16.30
C PRO A 19 4.16 -0.02 -14.85
N SER A 20 4.79 0.73 -13.96
CA SER A 20 4.97 0.34 -12.55
C SER A 20 3.66 0.38 -11.75
N LEU A 21 2.63 1.02 -12.31
CA LEU A 21 1.27 0.98 -11.82
C LEU A 21 0.63 -0.32 -12.30
N SER A 22 -0.04 -1.07 -11.41
CA SER A 22 -0.94 -2.14 -11.85
C SER A 22 -2.00 -1.50 -12.74
N PRO A 23 -1.99 -1.74 -14.07
CA PRO A 23 -2.90 -1.05 -14.99
C PRO A 23 -4.36 -1.41 -14.71
N ALA A 24 -4.61 -2.47 -13.93
CA ALA A 24 -5.94 -2.95 -13.59
C ALA A 24 -6.73 -2.03 -12.64
N TYR A 25 -6.08 -1.39 -11.67
CA TYR A 25 -6.77 -0.58 -10.65
C TYR A 25 -6.65 0.92 -10.89
N LEU A 26 -5.85 1.33 -11.87
CA LEU A 26 -5.62 2.74 -12.16
C LEU A 26 -6.92 3.53 -12.43
N PRO A 27 -7.89 3.04 -13.23
CA PRO A 27 -9.16 3.75 -13.41
C PRO A 27 -9.92 3.98 -12.10
N CYS A 28 -9.86 3.04 -11.15
CA CYS A 28 -10.49 3.18 -9.83
C CYS A 28 -9.79 4.23 -8.96
N GLN A 29 -8.45 4.24 -8.98
CA GLN A 29 -7.64 5.11 -8.11
C GLN A 29 -7.67 6.59 -8.50
N LEU A 30 -7.84 6.91 -9.80
CA LEU A 30 -7.80 8.30 -10.25
C LEU A 30 -8.97 9.11 -9.66
N GLN A 31 -8.70 10.27 -9.07
CA GLN A 31 -9.74 11.20 -8.66
C GLN A 31 -10.61 11.59 -9.85
N LYS A 32 -11.92 11.72 -9.60
CA LYS A 32 -12.92 11.98 -10.64
C LYS A 32 -13.34 13.45 -10.64
N PRO A 33 -13.80 13.99 -11.79
CA PRO A 33 -14.39 15.31 -11.85
C PRO A 33 -15.58 15.46 -10.88
N THR A 34 -15.85 16.70 -10.47
CA THR A 34 -16.99 17.01 -9.62
C THR A 34 -18.29 16.51 -10.24
N GLY A 35 -19.08 15.76 -9.46
CA GLY A 35 -20.36 15.20 -9.88
C GLY A 35 -20.29 13.77 -10.42
N GLU A 36 -19.09 13.23 -10.65
CA GLU A 36 -18.90 11.81 -10.93
C GLU A 36 -18.67 11.01 -9.64
N SER A 37 -19.10 9.75 -9.64
CA SER A 37 -18.85 8.84 -8.51
C SER A 37 -17.35 8.58 -8.37
N ALA A 38 -16.82 8.70 -7.14
CA ALA A 38 -15.45 8.33 -6.83
C ALA A 38 -15.15 6.85 -7.18
N LEU A 39 -16.17 5.99 -7.14
CA LEU A 39 -16.09 4.56 -7.46
C LEU A 39 -16.15 4.26 -8.97
N ALA A 40 -16.26 5.27 -9.84
CA ALA A 40 -16.24 5.03 -11.29
C ALA A 40 -14.92 4.37 -11.71
N GLY A 41 -15.00 3.24 -12.41
CA GLY A 41 -13.84 2.44 -12.81
C GLY A 41 -13.34 1.46 -11.75
N CYS A 42 -14.00 1.38 -10.58
CA CYS A 42 -13.72 0.36 -9.56
C CYS A 42 -14.43 -0.96 -9.85
N PRO A 43 -13.88 -2.10 -9.36
CA PRO A 43 -14.61 -3.35 -9.33
C PRO A 43 -15.96 -3.20 -8.60
N GLU A 44 -16.97 -3.94 -9.05
CA GLU A 44 -18.27 -3.97 -8.38
C GLU A 44 -18.13 -4.41 -6.91
N GLY A 45 -18.86 -3.75 -6.01
CA GLY A 45 -18.78 -3.99 -4.57
C GLY A 45 -17.57 -3.37 -3.87
N THR A 46 -16.81 -2.49 -4.54
CA THR A 46 -15.76 -1.70 -3.88
C THR A 46 -16.37 -0.74 -2.87
N LEU A 47 -15.84 -0.73 -1.64
CA LEU A 47 -16.19 0.26 -0.62
C LEU A 47 -15.37 1.53 -0.80
N TYR A 48 -15.97 2.69 -0.56
CA TYR A 48 -15.30 3.98 -0.57
C TYR A 48 -15.12 4.52 0.85
N VAL A 49 -13.88 4.86 1.20
CA VAL A 49 -13.52 5.49 2.48
C VAL A 49 -13.06 6.91 2.21
N SER A 50 -13.63 7.89 2.92
CA SER A 50 -13.13 9.27 2.92
C SER A 50 -13.55 9.99 4.19
N SER A 51 -12.63 10.75 4.78
CA SER A 51 -12.92 11.59 5.95
C SER A 51 -13.63 12.91 5.61
N THR A 52 -13.70 13.26 4.32
CA THR A 52 -14.22 14.57 3.88
C THR A 52 -15.29 14.49 2.80
N ASP A 53 -15.41 13.35 2.11
CA ASP A 53 -16.40 13.15 1.05
C ASP A 53 -17.71 12.59 1.64
N PRO A 54 -18.83 13.33 1.58
CA PRO A 54 -20.11 12.88 2.15
C PRO A 54 -20.73 11.69 1.39
N THR A 55 -20.17 11.31 0.23
CA THR A 55 -20.62 10.15 -0.54
C THR A 55 -19.88 8.86 -0.18
N ALA A 56 -18.89 8.92 0.73
CA ALA A 56 -18.17 7.75 1.19
C ALA A 56 -19.03 6.85 2.10
N ASP A 57 -18.77 5.55 2.01
CA ASP A 57 -19.43 4.54 2.85
C ASP A 57 -18.92 4.62 4.30
N PHE A 58 -17.65 4.97 4.48
CA PHE A 58 -16.98 5.07 5.79
C PHE A 58 -16.02 6.26 5.86
N SER A 59 -15.75 6.69 7.09
CA SER A 59 -14.74 7.74 7.37
C SER A 59 -13.39 7.19 7.85
N SER A 60 -13.34 5.91 8.22
CA SER A 60 -12.14 5.18 8.68
C SER A 60 -11.90 3.94 7.82
N VAL A 61 -10.62 3.64 7.57
CA VAL A 61 -10.21 2.43 6.85
C VAL A 61 -10.51 1.19 7.68
N GLN A 62 -10.29 1.24 9.00
CA GLN A 62 -10.59 0.12 9.89
C GLN A 62 -12.09 -0.19 9.94
N GLU A 63 -12.96 0.83 9.98
CA GLU A 63 -14.42 0.61 9.94
C GLU A 63 -14.86 -0.13 8.67
N ALA A 64 -14.33 0.26 7.51
CA ALA A 64 -14.61 -0.42 6.25
C ALA A 64 -14.11 -1.88 6.24
N ILE A 65 -12.96 -2.16 6.87
CA ILE A 65 -12.45 -3.54 6.99
C ILE A 65 -13.33 -4.38 7.92
N ASN A 66 -13.81 -3.80 9.02
CA ASN A 66 -14.58 -4.52 10.04
C ASN A 66 -15.91 -5.09 9.52
N ILE A 67 -16.49 -4.48 8.48
CA ILE A 67 -17.77 -4.95 7.91
C ILE A 67 -17.58 -5.99 6.80
N LEU A 68 -16.36 -6.21 6.33
CA LEU A 68 -16.12 -7.19 5.27
C LEU A 68 -16.45 -8.60 5.77
N PRO A 69 -17.08 -9.45 4.95
CA PRO A 69 -17.27 -10.85 5.29
C PRO A 69 -15.91 -11.55 5.49
N ASP A 70 -15.85 -12.72 6.13
CA ASP A 70 -14.58 -13.47 6.25
C ASP A 70 -14.13 -14.14 4.94
N THR A 71 -15.05 -14.26 3.98
CA THR A 71 -14.85 -14.92 2.69
C THR A 71 -14.96 -13.93 1.53
N GLY A 72 -14.50 -14.34 0.35
CA GLY A 72 -14.56 -13.51 -0.85
C GLY A 72 -13.51 -12.39 -0.91
N ARG A 73 -13.17 -12.00 -2.13
CA ARG A 73 -12.26 -10.88 -2.38
C ARG A 73 -12.99 -9.57 -2.08
N ALA A 74 -12.30 -8.66 -1.41
CA ALA A 74 -12.79 -7.30 -1.16
C ALA A 74 -11.81 -6.25 -1.73
N VAL A 75 -12.35 -5.11 -2.11
CA VAL A 75 -11.60 -3.94 -2.59
C VAL A 75 -12.10 -2.72 -1.84
N ILE A 76 -11.18 -1.88 -1.36
CA ILE A 76 -11.49 -0.62 -0.69
C ILE A 76 -10.72 0.49 -1.41
N LEU A 77 -11.44 1.50 -1.91
CA LEU A 77 -10.88 2.76 -2.38
C LEU A 77 -10.81 3.74 -1.21
N ILE A 78 -9.63 4.30 -0.97
CA ILE A 78 -9.37 5.25 0.11
C ILE A 78 -9.13 6.62 -0.53
N GLY A 79 -9.97 7.58 -0.16
CA GLY A 79 -9.92 8.94 -0.63
C GLY A 79 -8.71 9.70 -0.11
N LYS A 80 -8.27 10.73 -0.85
CA LYS A 80 -7.22 11.66 -0.41
C LYS A 80 -7.47 12.11 1.03
N GLY A 81 -6.46 12.00 1.88
CA GLY A 81 -6.60 12.41 3.28
C GLY A 81 -5.49 11.94 4.20
N GLN A 82 -5.61 12.37 5.45
CA GLN A 82 -4.80 11.95 6.59
C GLN A 82 -5.69 11.13 7.52
N TYR A 83 -5.31 9.88 7.77
CA TYR A 83 -6.05 8.93 8.58
C TYR A 83 -5.22 8.56 9.79
N PHE A 84 -5.56 9.13 10.94
CA PHE A 84 -4.90 8.81 12.20
C PHE A 84 -5.53 7.55 12.81
N GLU A 85 -5.05 6.39 12.40
CA GLU A 85 -5.61 5.09 12.81
C GLU A 85 -4.58 3.96 12.68
N MET A 86 -4.90 2.82 13.27
CA MET A 86 -4.20 1.56 13.02
C MET A 86 -5.11 0.66 12.18
N VAL A 87 -4.53 0.09 11.12
CA VAL A 87 -5.23 -0.81 10.20
C VAL A 87 -4.82 -2.25 10.49
N ASN A 88 -5.76 -3.05 10.96
CA ASN A 88 -5.58 -4.45 11.32
C ASN A 88 -6.45 -5.35 10.43
N VAL A 89 -5.78 -6.16 9.61
CA VAL A 89 -6.40 -7.13 8.69
C VAL A 89 -6.25 -8.53 9.28
N THR A 90 -7.35 -9.05 9.80
CA THR A 90 -7.41 -10.38 10.46
C THR A 90 -8.05 -11.46 9.61
N ARG A 91 -8.69 -11.09 8.49
CA ARG A 91 -9.35 -12.03 7.57
C ARG A 91 -8.36 -12.81 6.70
N CYS A 92 -8.68 -14.07 6.39
CA CYS A 92 -7.88 -14.91 5.49
C CYS A 92 -8.10 -14.59 4.00
N ALA A 93 -9.29 -14.11 3.65
CA ALA A 93 -9.65 -13.87 2.26
C ALA A 93 -8.93 -12.64 1.66
N PRO A 94 -8.76 -12.57 0.33
CA PRO A 94 -8.07 -11.47 -0.34
C PRO A 94 -8.67 -10.10 -0.02
N LEU A 95 -7.81 -9.12 0.20
CA LEU A 95 -8.17 -7.72 0.41
C LEU A 95 -7.23 -6.82 -0.40
N VAL A 96 -7.79 -5.89 -1.16
CA VAL A 96 -7.04 -4.88 -1.89
C VAL A 96 -7.39 -3.50 -1.35
N LEU A 97 -6.39 -2.77 -0.85
CA LEU A 97 -6.50 -1.36 -0.49
C LEU A 97 -5.93 -0.50 -1.62
N LEU A 98 -6.71 0.49 -2.07
CA LEU A 98 -6.39 1.38 -3.17
C LEU A 98 -6.36 2.82 -2.67
N GLY A 99 -5.20 3.47 -2.69
CA GLY A 99 -5.12 4.92 -2.45
C GLY A 99 -5.50 5.71 -3.69
N GLN A 100 -6.30 6.77 -3.51
CA GLN A 100 -6.59 7.72 -4.59
C GLN A 100 -5.34 8.42 -5.11
N LEU A 101 -5.33 8.72 -6.41
CA LEU A 101 -4.28 9.41 -7.14
C LEU A 101 -4.83 10.63 -7.87
N ASP A 102 -4.02 11.68 -7.98
CA ASP A 102 -4.35 12.86 -8.78
C ASP A 102 -4.08 12.54 -10.27
N PRO A 103 -5.06 12.69 -11.18
CA PRO A 103 -4.88 12.40 -12.60
C PRO A 103 -3.82 13.26 -13.29
N THR A 104 -3.48 14.41 -12.74
CA THR A 104 -2.44 15.29 -13.28
C THR A 104 -1.02 14.85 -12.92
N THR A 105 -0.85 14.11 -11.81
CA THR A 105 0.47 13.69 -11.31
C THR A 105 0.71 12.18 -11.39
N ALA A 106 -0.34 11.36 -11.44
CA ALA A 106 -0.26 9.89 -11.43
C ALA A 106 0.67 9.32 -12.52
N PHE A 107 0.77 10.01 -13.66
CA PHE A 107 1.52 9.58 -14.84
C PHE A 107 2.90 10.24 -14.97
N ILE A 108 3.32 11.07 -14.02
CA ILE A 108 4.62 11.72 -14.06
C ILE A 108 5.70 10.68 -13.77
N HIS A 109 6.42 10.27 -14.82
CA HIS A 109 7.48 9.25 -14.76
C HIS A 109 8.67 9.62 -13.87
N ALA A 110 8.84 10.90 -13.51
CA ALA A 110 9.90 11.37 -12.63
C ALA A 110 9.52 11.37 -11.13
N GLY A 111 8.24 11.11 -10.79
CA GLY A 111 7.77 11.09 -9.40
C GLY A 111 8.02 9.74 -8.75
N ASN A 112 8.60 9.74 -7.55
CA ASN A 112 8.67 8.54 -6.71
C ASN A 112 7.31 8.28 -6.01
N ALA A 113 7.16 7.13 -5.31
CA ALA A 113 5.94 6.78 -4.57
C ALA A 113 5.45 7.93 -3.64
N SER A 114 6.36 8.50 -2.85
CA SER A 114 6.04 9.53 -1.86
C SER A 114 5.50 10.85 -2.43
N GLN A 115 5.71 11.12 -3.72
CA GLN A 115 5.24 12.37 -4.35
C GLN A 115 3.87 12.23 -5.02
N ARG A 116 3.41 10.99 -5.26
CA ARG A 116 2.17 10.70 -6.01
C ARG A 116 1.01 10.32 -5.10
N ASN A 117 1.30 9.75 -3.95
CA ASN A 117 0.27 9.25 -3.04
C ASN A 117 -0.47 10.41 -2.37
N LEU A 118 -1.79 10.30 -2.30
CA LEU A 118 -2.66 11.31 -1.67
C LEU A 118 -3.19 10.84 -0.29
N VAL A 119 -2.91 9.59 0.07
CA VAL A 119 -3.47 8.91 1.23
C VAL A 119 -2.36 8.61 2.21
N HIS A 120 -2.47 9.16 3.41
CA HIS A 120 -1.55 8.90 4.52
C HIS A 120 -2.30 8.24 5.67
N ILE A 121 -1.94 7.00 5.99
CA ILE A 121 -2.43 6.29 7.16
C ILE A 121 -1.31 6.29 8.17
N TRP A 122 -1.57 6.83 9.36
CA TRP A 122 -0.52 7.02 10.34
C TRP A 122 -0.98 6.78 11.77
N ASN A 123 -0.03 6.37 12.60
CA ASN A 123 -0.18 6.38 14.05
C ASN A 123 1.06 7.03 14.70
N ASN A 124 1.10 7.13 16.02
CA ASN A 124 2.26 7.59 16.77
C ASN A 124 2.49 6.76 18.05
N LEU A 125 2.22 5.46 17.98
CA LEU A 125 2.52 4.52 19.06
C LEU A 125 3.96 4.03 18.96
N TYR A 126 4.57 3.83 20.12
CA TYR A 126 5.90 3.22 20.27
C TYR A 126 5.87 2.27 21.45
N VAL A 127 6.81 1.33 21.49
CA VAL A 127 6.86 0.29 22.51
C VAL A 127 7.12 0.92 23.88
N LYS A 128 6.28 0.52 24.83
CA LYS A 128 6.38 0.82 26.25
C LYS A 128 6.44 -0.48 27.05
N ASP A 129 6.77 -0.40 28.34
CA ASP A 129 6.82 -1.56 29.22
C ASP A 129 5.53 -2.40 29.13
N GLY A 130 5.69 -3.69 28.83
CA GLY A 130 4.59 -4.65 28.69
C GLY A 130 3.95 -4.71 27.30
N MET A 131 4.43 -3.94 26.32
CA MET A 131 4.03 -4.05 24.92
C MET A 131 5.00 -4.90 24.10
N THR A 132 4.46 -5.56 23.09
CA THR A 132 5.20 -6.13 21.97
C THR A 132 5.40 -5.09 20.86
N ASP A 133 6.40 -5.29 20.02
CA ASP A 133 6.71 -4.41 18.90
C ASP A 133 5.52 -4.31 17.93
N GLU A 134 4.89 -5.45 17.61
CA GLU A 134 3.78 -5.54 16.67
C GLU A 134 2.55 -4.72 17.08
N GLU A 135 2.36 -4.45 18.38
CA GLU A 135 1.26 -3.62 18.89
C GLU A 135 1.38 -2.14 18.52
N THR A 136 2.53 -1.72 17.99
CA THR A 136 2.76 -0.35 17.51
C THR A 136 2.53 -0.17 16.02
N ALA A 137 2.30 -1.26 15.27
CA ALA A 137 2.25 -1.23 13.82
C ALA A 137 1.05 -0.43 13.27
N THR A 138 1.32 0.51 12.37
CA THR A 138 0.27 1.23 11.62
C THR A 138 -0.57 0.30 10.75
N LEU A 139 0.06 -0.69 10.11
CA LEU A 139 -0.57 -1.72 9.33
C LEU A 139 -0.18 -3.11 9.85
N THR A 140 -1.15 -3.84 10.38
CA THR A 140 -1.02 -5.25 10.73
C THR A 140 -1.78 -6.10 9.71
N VAL A 141 -1.11 -7.10 9.14
CA VAL A 141 -1.77 -8.17 8.39
C VAL A 141 -1.42 -9.48 9.07
N ARG A 142 -2.36 -9.95 9.90
CA ARG A 142 -2.17 -11.12 10.75
C ARG A 142 -3.49 -11.82 11.01
N THR A 143 -3.53 -13.11 10.71
CA THR A 143 -4.67 -13.97 11.01
C THR A 143 -4.40 -14.80 12.26
N SER A 144 -5.41 -15.01 13.10
CA SER A 144 -5.31 -15.91 14.27
C SER A 144 -5.33 -17.38 13.85
N HIS A 145 -6.04 -17.68 12.76
CA HIS A 145 -6.16 -19.00 12.18
C HIS A 145 -5.91 -18.90 10.67
N GLY A 146 -5.16 -19.84 10.11
CA GLY A 146 -4.88 -19.89 8.68
C GLY A 146 -3.82 -18.89 8.21
N ARG A 147 -4.05 -18.34 7.01
CA ARG A 147 -3.17 -17.41 6.31
C ARG A 147 -3.99 -16.43 5.48
N ASN A 148 -3.67 -15.14 5.51
CA ASN A 148 -4.18 -14.23 4.48
C ASN A 148 -3.52 -14.58 3.14
N VAL A 149 -4.32 -14.97 2.15
CA VAL A 149 -3.78 -15.57 0.92
C VAL A 149 -3.31 -14.54 -0.12
N ASP A 150 -3.79 -13.29 -0.06
CA ASP A 150 -3.54 -12.26 -1.09
C ASP A 150 -3.97 -10.86 -0.60
N PHE A 151 -3.21 -10.27 0.33
CA PHE A 151 -3.37 -8.87 0.72
C PHE A 151 -2.58 -7.98 -0.24
N LYS A 152 -3.18 -6.88 -0.71
CA LYS A 152 -2.51 -5.90 -1.54
C LYS A 152 -2.80 -4.48 -1.09
N ALA A 153 -1.79 -3.63 -1.15
CA ALA A 153 -1.95 -2.18 -1.03
C ALA A 153 -1.30 -1.46 -2.21
N TYR A 154 -1.98 -0.44 -2.72
CA TYR A 154 -1.54 0.37 -3.84
C TYR A 154 -1.57 1.84 -3.47
N ASN A 155 -0.45 2.55 -3.68
CA ASN A 155 -0.39 4.01 -3.62
C ASN A 155 -0.87 4.66 -2.31
N ILE A 156 -0.44 4.07 -1.18
CA ILE A 156 -0.73 4.57 0.16
C ILE A 156 0.58 4.79 0.91
N ASP A 157 0.67 5.91 1.62
CA ASP A 157 1.75 6.18 2.56
C ASP A 157 1.32 5.71 3.95
N PHE A 158 2.06 4.75 4.50
CA PHE A 158 1.91 4.25 5.86
C PHE A 158 3.03 4.81 6.73
N GLU A 159 2.68 5.38 7.87
CA GLU A 159 3.66 6.08 8.71
C GLU A 159 3.46 5.76 10.18
N ASN A 160 4.55 5.65 10.93
CA ASN A 160 4.53 5.72 12.38
C ASN A 160 5.33 6.95 12.82
N ARG A 161 4.62 7.97 13.27
CA ARG A 161 5.15 9.30 13.58
C ARG A 161 5.64 9.44 15.02
N ALA A 162 5.57 8.39 15.83
CA ALA A 162 6.25 8.34 17.15
C ALA A 162 7.76 8.50 17.00
N ALA A 163 8.25 8.01 15.86
CA ALA A 163 9.64 7.76 15.56
C ALA A 163 10.45 9.02 15.25
N ASN A 164 9.83 10.21 15.14
CA ASN A 164 10.51 11.48 14.87
C ASN A 164 11.57 11.90 15.92
N TYR A 165 11.77 11.10 16.99
CA TYR A 165 12.61 11.44 18.13
C TYR A 165 13.54 10.31 18.64
N SER A 166 13.77 9.22 17.89
CA SER A 166 14.62 8.09 18.36
C SER A 166 14.27 7.56 19.77
N ILE A 167 12.97 7.32 20.03
CA ILE A 167 12.50 7.03 21.40
C ILE A 167 12.56 5.53 21.73
N SER A 168 11.96 4.70 20.86
CA SER A 168 11.74 3.25 21.04
C SER A 168 11.26 2.65 19.71
N GLN A 169 11.05 1.35 19.63
CA GLN A 169 10.47 0.67 18.47
C GLN A 169 9.09 1.25 18.12
N ALA A 170 8.86 1.50 16.83
CA ALA A 170 7.64 2.13 16.33
C ALA A 170 7.32 1.60 14.93
N LEU A 171 6.62 0.48 14.85
CA LEU A 171 6.44 -0.24 13.60
C LEU A 171 5.49 0.50 12.65
N VAL A 172 5.75 0.40 11.35
CA VAL A 172 4.77 0.73 10.31
C VAL A 172 4.04 -0.52 9.87
N THR A 173 4.75 -1.63 9.64
CA THR A 173 4.15 -2.89 9.21
C THR A 173 4.46 -4.02 10.17
N ALA A 174 3.46 -4.87 10.42
CA ALA A 174 3.61 -6.17 11.07
C ALA A 174 2.89 -7.24 10.23
N ILE A 175 3.64 -7.96 9.42
CA ILE A 175 3.10 -8.95 8.47
C ILE A 175 3.45 -10.36 8.96
N THR A 176 2.43 -11.15 9.33
CA THR A 176 2.62 -12.52 9.82
C THR A 176 1.51 -13.42 9.27
N ARG A 177 1.85 -14.68 8.94
CA ARG A 177 0.90 -15.63 8.33
C ARG A 177 0.07 -15.01 7.19
N ALA A 178 0.74 -14.33 6.27
CA ALA A 178 0.09 -13.61 5.18
C ALA A 178 0.96 -13.62 3.92
N ASN A 179 0.33 -13.59 2.76
CA ASN A 179 0.96 -13.16 1.52
C ASN A 179 0.51 -11.71 1.28
N ALA A 180 1.44 -10.77 1.41
CA ALA A 180 1.17 -9.34 1.29
C ALA A 180 2.01 -8.72 0.19
N SER A 181 1.41 -7.91 -0.67
CA SER A 181 2.13 -7.23 -1.74
C SER A 181 1.82 -5.74 -1.78
N PHE A 182 2.85 -4.94 -2.02
CA PHE A 182 2.79 -3.49 -1.92
C PHE A 182 3.35 -2.86 -3.18
N TYR A 183 2.59 -1.90 -3.74
CA TYR A 183 2.88 -1.31 -5.04
C TYR A 183 2.74 0.21 -4.95
N GLY A 184 3.83 0.95 -5.18
CA GLY A 184 3.75 2.40 -5.10
C GLY A 184 3.55 2.95 -3.69
N CYS A 185 3.85 2.18 -2.64
CA CYS A 185 3.59 2.59 -1.25
C CYS A 185 4.82 3.25 -0.60
N THR A 186 4.59 4.03 0.45
CA THR A 186 5.66 4.51 1.33
C THR A 186 5.46 3.92 2.73
N PHE A 187 6.55 3.58 3.40
CA PHE A 187 6.58 3.11 4.79
C PHE A 187 7.63 3.92 5.53
N ALA A 188 7.22 4.76 6.50
CA ALA A 188 8.14 5.65 7.19
C ALA A 188 8.00 5.60 8.71
N SER A 189 9.12 5.30 9.37
CA SER A 189 9.32 5.40 10.81
C SER A 189 10.81 5.62 11.09
N TRP A 190 11.32 5.22 12.25
CA TRP A 190 12.71 5.40 12.68
C TRP A 190 13.35 4.09 13.10
N GLN A 191 12.83 3.47 14.16
CA GLN A 191 13.26 2.15 14.61
C GLN A 191 12.16 1.13 14.26
N ASP A 192 12.58 0.01 13.68
CA ASP A 192 11.74 -1.14 13.39
C ASP A 192 10.59 -0.82 12.41
N THR A 193 10.84 0.02 11.39
CA THR A 193 9.82 0.44 10.41
C THR A 193 9.04 -0.74 9.82
N TRP A 194 9.73 -1.79 9.37
CA TRP A 194 9.11 -2.88 8.62
C TRP A 194 9.40 -4.24 9.25
N TYR A 195 8.34 -4.95 9.65
CA TYR A 195 8.44 -6.30 10.18
C TYR A 195 7.72 -7.33 9.28
N THR A 196 8.49 -8.30 8.77
CA THR A 196 7.96 -9.53 8.16
C THR A 196 8.23 -10.71 9.07
N GLY A 197 7.26 -11.09 9.90
CA GLY A 197 7.41 -12.15 10.90
C GLY A 197 7.05 -13.54 10.39
N HIS A 198 6.90 -14.48 11.32
CA HIS A 198 6.73 -15.89 11.04
C HIS A 198 5.56 -16.19 10.07
N GLY A 199 5.86 -16.92 9.01
CA GLY A 199 4.89 -17.27 7.96
C GLY A 199 4.43 -16.08 7.12
N GLY A 200 4.99 -14.88 7.27
CA GLY A 200 4.79 -13.77 6.36
C GLY A 200 5.61 -13.94 5.08
N ASN A 201 4.97 -13.65 3.95
CA ASN A 201 5.60 -13.50 2.63
C ASN A 201 5.26 -12.11 2.13
N THR A 202 6.26 -11.27 1.89
CA THR A 202 6.06 -9.92 1.37
C THR A 202 6.65 -9.76 -0.03
N TYR A 203 6.08 -8.84 -0.80
CA TYR A 203 6.60 -8.42 -2.10
C TYR A 203 6.37 -6.92 -2.24
N VAL A 204 7.43 -6.17 -2.56
CA VAL A 204 7.41 -4.70 -2.52
C VAL A 204 8.00 -4.15 -3.81
N VAL A 205 7.21 -3.35 -4.54
CA VAL A 205 7.61 -2.80 -5.85
C VAL A 205 7.30 -1.31 -5.92
N ASP A 206 8.21 -0.56 -6.54
CA ASP A 206 8.09 0.90 -6.76
C ASP A 206 7.70 1.63 -5.47
N SER A 207 8.23 1.18 -4.33
CA SER A 207 7.85 1.63 -3.00
C SER A 207 9.08 2.14 -2.24
N ILE A 208 8.85 2.92 -1.19
CA ILE A 208 9.90 3.49 -0.34
C ILE A 208 9.73 2.92 1.07
N ILE A 209 10.79 2.36 1.63
CA ILE A 209 10.86 1.99 3.05
C ILE A 209 11.94 2.86 3.68
N TYR A 210 11.55 3.65 4.67
CA TYR A 210 12.41 4.61 5.36
C TYR A 210 12.51 4.30 6.86
N GLY A 211 13.72 4.33 7.37
CA GLY A 211 14.03 4.28 8.79
C GLY A 211 15.53 4.39 9.04
N GLN A 212 15.93 4.12 10.28
CA GLN A 212 17.30 4.33 10.77
C GLN A 212 17.85 3.05 11.41
N THR A 213 17.20 2.56 12.46
CA THR A 213 17.65 1.37 13.22
C THR A 213 16.74 0.20 12.90
N ASP A 214 17.31 -0.94 12.49
CA ASP A 214 16.60 -2.21 12.25
C ASP A 214 15.32 -2.06 11.41
N TYR A 215 15.31 -1.07 10.52
CA TYR A 215 14.09 -0.61 9.87
C TYR A 215 13.50 -1.59 8.85
N LEU A 216 14.22 -2.67 8.54
CA LEU A 216 13.75 -3.81 7.75
C LEU A 216 14.20 -5.09 8.47
N PHE A 217 13.28 -5.78 9.13
CA PHE A 217 13.60 -6.95 9.96
C PHE A 217 12.50 -8.01 9.98
N GLY A 218 12.82 -9.16 10.57
CA GLY A 218 11.90 -10.26 10.80
C GLY A 218 12.44 -11.62 10.35
N SER A 219 11.56 -12.63 10.37
CA SER A 219 11.89 -14.04 10.11
C SER A 219 11.14 -14.64 8.91
N GLY A 220 10.26 -13.88 8.27
CA GLY A 220 9.53 -14.31 7.08
C GLY A 220 10.32 -14.09 5.79
N THR A 221 9.64 -14.27 4.66
CA THR A 221 10.23 -14.12 3.31
C THR A 221 9.85 -12.77 2.70
N ALA A 222 10.79 -12.08 2.08
CA ALA A 222 10.61 -10.80 1.39
C ALA A 222 11.34 -10.80 0.04
#